data_AF-A0A562RLC2-F1
#
_entry.id   AF-A0A562RLC2-F1
#
_cell.length_a   1.000
_cell.length_b   1.000
_cell.length_c   1.000
_cell.angle_alpha   90.00
_cell.angle_beta   90.00
_cell.angle_gamma   90.00
#
_symmetry.space_group_name_H-M   'P 1'
#
loop_
_entity.id
_entity.type
_entity.pdbx_description
1 polymer ?
#
loop_
_entity_poly.entity_id
_entity_poly.type
_entity_poly.pdbx_seq_one_letter_code
_entity_poly.pdbx_strand_id
1 'polypeptide(L)'
;MTTASAHSTAPSLIGAGAPAATSSKPQTLLDLMYDGFYALFMLKNGNGPQDDAAFSRKMAQFLEDFGRNAKKQNASPDDVDAAKYAFCAAVDEIILRSSFSIRDAWERRPLQLLLFGDQLAGENFFNRLEQLRARGSAHLQALEVFHMCLLLGFQGRYIIEGTEKLNYLTSRLGDEIAHMKGKRGGFAPHAERPDQIAHKLRSDLPLWVLCSVFALICVLGYIGLRTSLSSTTGKGINAYSDVVKLAPRAANLTITLP
;
A
#
# COMPACT_ATOMS: atom_id res chain seq x y z
N MET A 1 55.25 48.72 -36.31
CA MET A 1 55.70 48.60 -34.91
C MET A 1 55.09 49.81 -34.21
N THR A 2 54.07 49.71 -33.35
CA THR A 2 54.02 48.91 -32.12
C THR A 2 52.55 48.67 -31.74
N THR A 3 52.25 47.47 -31.27
CA THR A 3 50.94 46.96 -30.86
C THR A 3 50.44 47.61 -29.57
N ALA A 4 49.21 48.12 -29.55
CA ALA A 4 48.52 48.57 -28.33
C ALA A 4 47.77 47.39 -27.70
N SER A 5 48.12 47.10 -26.44
CA SER A 5 47.57 46.06 -25.58
C SER A 5 46.15 46.42 -25.13
N ALA A 6 45.19 45.50 -25.38
CA ALA A 6 43.84 45.57 -24.85
C ALA A 6 43.81 44.95 -23.44
N HIS A 7 43.58 45.77 -22.42
CA HIS A 7 43.29 45.28 -21.08
C HIS A 7 41.85 44.76 -21.01
N SER A 8 41.72 43.44 -20.83
CA SER A 8 40.45 42.74 -20.60
C SER A 8 40.00 42.97 -19.15
N THR A 9 38.99 43.82 -18.95
CA THR A 9 38.26 43.93 -17.68
C THR A 9 37.22 42.82 -17.59
N ALA A 10 37.37 41.93 -16.60
CA ALA A 10 36.47 40.83 -16.32
C ALA A 10 35.04 41.32 -15.96
N PRO A 11 33.98 40.64 -16.40
CA PRO A 11 32.61 40.99 -16.04
C PRO A 11 32.33 40.59 -14.59
N SER A 12 31.78 41.54 -13.82
CA SER A 12 31.41 41.37 -12.42
C SER A 12 30.22 40.39 -12.28
N LEU A 13 30.38 39.41 -11.40
CA LEU A 13 29.46 38.28 -11.12
C LEU A 13 28.24 38.66 -10.25
N ILE A 14 27.84 39.93 -10.22
CA ILE A 14 26.72 40.42 -9.40
C ILE A 14 25.81 41.24 -10.31
N GLY A 15 25.11 40.53 -11.20
CA GLY A 15 24.03 41.07 -12.02
C GLY A 15 22.71 40.54 -11.49
N ALA A 16 21.85 41.48 -11.07
CA ALA A 16 20.40 41.41 -10.88
C ALA A 16 19.78 40.00 -10.74
N GLY A 17 19.24 39.72 -9.56
CA GLY A 17 18.37 38.56 -9.33
C GLY A 17 17.35 38.43 -10.44
N ALA A 18 17.54 37.41 -11.28
CA ALA A 18 16.52 36.96 -12.21
C ALA A 18 15.23 36.76 -11.40
N PRO A 19 14.06 37.22 -11.87
CA PRO A 19 12.82 36.84 -11.23
C PRO A 19 12.82 35.32 -11.23
N ALA A 20 12.70 34.72 -10.04
CA ALA A 20 12.50 33.29 -9.90
C ALA A 20 11.25 32.98 -10.73
N ALA A 21 11.46 32.51 -11.96
CA ALA A 21 10.42 31.96 -12.77
C ALA A 21 9.95 30.74 -11.98
N THR A 22 8.88 30.92 -11.19
CA THR A 22 8.07 29.83 -10.69
C THR A 22 7.57 29.11 -11.93
N SER A 23 8.38 28.17 -12.39
CA SER A 23 7.98 27.12 -13.32
C SER A 23 6.88 26.35 -12.58
N SER A 24 5.65 26.84 -12.69
CA SER A 24 4.48 26.15 -12.20
C SER A 24 4.36 24.92 -13.08
N LYS A 25 4.91 23.80 -12.59
CA LYS A 25 4.66 22.48 -13.16
C LYS A 25 3.14 22.37 -13.41
N PRO A 26 2.68 21.95 -14.59
CA PRO A 26 1.24 21.82 -14.85
C PRO A 26 0.67 20.91 -13.77
N GLN A 27 -0.23 21.46 -12.94
CA GLN A 27 -0.80 20.72 -11.83
C GLN A 27 -1.88 19.80 -12.40
N THR A 28 -1.77 18.51 -12.11
CA THR A 28 -2.80 17.55 -12.48
C THR A 28 -4.02 17.72 -11.58
N LEU A 29 -5.19 17.21 -12.00
CA LEU A 29 -6.36 17.17 -11.11
C LEU A 29 -6.04 16.48 -9.77
N LEU A 30 -5.21 15.43 -9.80
CA LEU A 30 -4.77 14.74 -8.59
C LEU A 30 -3.97 15.66 -7.66
N ASP A 31 -3.05 16.47 -8.20
CA ASP A 31 -2.27 17.43 -7.41
C ASP A 31 -3.17 18.49 -6.74
N LEU A 32 -4.19 18.97 -7.44
CA LEU A 32 -5.18 19.90 -6.88
C LEU A 32 -6.04 19.26 -5.77
N MET A 33 -6.23 17.94 -5.83
CA MET A 33 -7.02 17.19 -4.85
C MET A 33 -6.20 16.69 -3.66
N TYR A 34 -4.89 16.98 -3.61
CA TYR A 34 -3.98 16.44 -2.61
C TYR A 34 -4.48 16.62 -1.17
N ASP A 35 -4.88 17.83 -0.79
CA ASP A 35 -5.36 18.13 0.57
C ASP A 35 -6.64 17.33 0.91
N GLY A 36 -7.53 17.16 -0.08
CA GLY A 36 -8.73 16.33 0.05
C GLY A 36 -8.38 14.87 0.25
N PHE A 37 -7.45 14.33 -0.52
CA PHE A 37 -7.00 12.94 -0.37
C PHE A 37 -6.24 12.71 0.94
N TYR A 38 -5.49 13.70 1.41
CA TYR A 38 -4.87 13.65 2.73
C TYR A 38 -5.92 13.60 3.84
N ALA A 39 -6.96 14.43 3.75
CA ALA A 39 -8.09 14.36 4.67
C ALA A 39 -8.79 12.99 4.61
N LEU A 40 -8.97 12.42 3.41
CA LEU A 40 -9.56 11.10 3.22
C LEU A 40 -8.71 9.99 3.86
N PHE A 41 -7.39 10.08 3.72
CA PHE A 41 -6.45 9.18 4.36
C PHE A 41 -6.48 9.31 5.90
N MET A 42 -6.59 10.53 6.42
CA MET A 42 -6.75 10.77 7.85
C MET A 42 -8.04 10.16 8.40
N LEU A 43 -9.17 10.34 7.70
CA LEU A 43 -10.45 9.71 8.04
C LEU A 43 -10.35 8.18 8.04
N LYS A 44 -9.71 7.61 7.00
CA LYS A 44 -9.50 6.16 6.90
C LYS A 44 -8.71 5.60 8.09
N ASN A 45 -7.75 6.36 8.61
CA ASN A 45 -6.92 5.97 9.75
C ASN A 45 -7.60 6.21 11.11
N GLY A 46 -8.88 6.57 11.15
CA GLY A 46 -9.64 6.75 12.38
C GLY A 46 -9.58 8.16 12.98
N ASN A 47 -8.93 9.11 12.30
CA ASN A 47 -8.92 10.51 12.74
C ASN A 47 -10.19 11.21 12.25
N GLY A 48 -11.28 11.05 13.00
CA GLY A 48 -12.55 11.69 12.73
C GLY A 48 -12.50 13.21 12.95
N PRO A 49 -13.42 13.98 12.31
CA PRO A 49 -13.56 15.41 12.56
C PRO A 49 -14.04 15.67 14.00
N GLN A 50 -13.55 16.74 14.62
CA GLN A 50 -14.01 17.16 15.96
C GLN A 50 -15.32 17.97 15.92
N ASP A 51 -15.61 18.63 14.80
CA ASP A 51 -16.85 19.38 14.56
C ASP A 51 -17.54 18.84 13.30
N ASP A 52 -18.59 18.09 13.53
CA ASP A 52 -19.38 17.36 12.54
C ASP A 52 -19.96 18.30 11.47
N ALA A 53 -20.59 19.41 11.88
CA ALA A 53 -21.28 20.31 10.96
C ALA A 53 -20.29 21.20 10.18
N ALA A 54 -19.18 21.59 10.80
CA ALA A 54 -18.14 22.34 10.10
C ALA A 54 -17.42 21.50 9.06
N PHE A 55 -17.29 20.19 9.29
CA PHE A 55 -16.59 19.30 8.36
C PHE A 55 -17.28 19.21 6.99
N SER A 56 -18.59 18.97 6.93
CA SER A 56 -19.32 18.92 5.65
C SER A 56 -19.19 20.23 4.86
N ARG A 57 -19.28 21.38 5.55
CA ARG A 57 -19.13 22.70 4.92
C ARG A 57 -17.73 22.91 4.36
N LYS A 58 -16.70 22.55 5.13
CA LYS A 58 -15.30 22.62 4.67
C LYS A 58 -15.06 21.74 3.45
N MET A 59 -15.64 20.54 3.42
CA MET A 59 -15.50 19.63 2.27
C MET A 59 -16.20 20.18 1.02
N ALA A 60 -17.41 20.74 1.17
CA ALA A 60 -18.11 21.39 0.06
C ALA A 60 -17.32 22.60 -0.48
N GLN A 61 -16.81 23.46 0.40
CA GLN A 61 -15.97 24.59 0.02
C GLN A 61 -14.69 24.14 -0.70
N PHE A 62 -14.02 23.10 -0.20
CA PHE A 62 -12.85 22.52 -0.86
C PHE A 62 -13.16 22.04 -2.28
N LEU A 63 -14.31 21.39 -2.51
CA LEU A 63 -14.73 20.93 -3.83
C LEU A 63 -15.10 22.09 -4.77
N GLU A 64 -15.64 23.18 -4.24
CA GLU A 64 -15.85 24.41 -5.00
C GLU A 64 -14.51 25.03 -5.42
N ASP A 65 -13.55 25.14 -4.51
CA ASP A 65 -12.21 25.65 -4.76
C ASP A 65 -11.45 24.81 -5.76
N PHE A 66 -11.48 23.49 -5.62
CA PHE A 66 -10.95 22.54 -6.59
C PHE A 66 -11.54 22.81 -7.99
N GLY A 67 -12.86 22.94 -8.09
CA GLY A 67 -13.53 23.21 -9.37
C GLY A 67 -13.10 24.54 -9.98
N ARG A 68 -12.95 25.60 -9.18
CA ARG A 68 -12.45 26.91 -9.65
C ARG A 68 -11.01 26.81 -10.14
N ASN A 69 -10.14 26.14 -9.39
CA ASN A 69 -8.72 26.01 -9.73
C ASN A 69 -8.49 25.10 -10.94
N ALA A 70 -9.27 24.04 -11.11
CA ALA A 70 -9.22 23.19 -12.29
C ALA A 70 -9.70 23.92 -13.56
N LYS A 71 -10.78 24.72 -13.46
CA LYS A 71 -11.25 25.56 -14.57
C LYS A 71 -10.21 26.59 -15.00
N LYS A 72 -9.48 27.22 -14.06
CA LYS A 72 -8.36 28.13 -14.37
C LYS A 72 -7.24 27.46 -15.17
N GLN A 73 -7.11 26.13 -15.07
CA GLN A 73 -6.10 25.34 -15.78
C GLN A 73 -6.63 24.73 -17.09
N ASN A 74 -7.82 25.14 -17.55
CA ASN A 74 -8.48 24.62 -18.76
C ASN A 74 -8.71 23.10 -18.70
N ALA A 75 -8.91 22.53 -17.50
CA ALA A 75 -9.32 21.13 -17.36
C ALA A 75 -10.72 20.93 -17.96
N SER A 76 -10.95 19.74 -18.53
CA SER A 76 -12.26 19.37 -19.09
C SER A 76 -13.35 19.46 -18.00
N PRO A 77 -14.48 20.13 -18.25
CA PRO A 77 -15.60 20.17 -17.29
C PRO A 77 -16.05 18.77 -16.88
N ASP A 78 -16.10 17.83 -17.83
CA ASP A 78 -16.44 16.43 -17.59
C ASP A 78 -15.46 15.77 -16.60
N ASP A 79 -14.16 16.05 -16.73
CA ASP A 79 -13.14 15.49 -15.83
C ASP A 79 -13.25 16.07 -14.42
N VAL A 80 -13.50 17.38 -14.32
CA VAL A 80 -13.67 18.06 -13.04
C VAL A 80 -14.89 17.51 -12.31
N ASP A 81 -16.02 17.38 -12.99
CA ASP A 81 -17.25 16.86 -12.38
C ASP A 81 -17.11 15.38 -12.02
N ALA A 82 -16.48 14.57 -12.87
CA ALA A 82 -16.22 13.17 -12.56
C ALA A 82 -15.26 13.00 -11.37
N ALA A 83 -14.21 13.83 -11.28
CA ALA A 83 -13.28 13.83 -10.15
C ALA A 83 -13.95 14.21 -8.82
N LYS A 84 -14.78 15.27 -8.82
CA LYS A 84 -15.58 15.65 -7.66
C LYS A 84 -16.51 14.53 -7.22
N TYR A 85 -17.18 13.90 -8.18
CA TYR A 85 -18.10 12.80 -7.93
C TYR A 85 -17.39 11.62 -7.26
N ALA A 86 -16.27 11.17 -7.85
CA ALA A 86 -15.47 10.06 -7.33
C ALA A 86 -15.01 10.29 -5.89
N PHE A 87 -14.59 11.53 -5.58
CA PHE A 87 -14.15 11.90 -4.26
C PHE A 87 -15.30 11.98 -3.25
N CYS A 88 -16.45 12.54 -3.62
CA CYS A 88 -17.64 12.55 -2.76
C CYS A 88 -18.08 11.14 -2.40
N ALA A 89 -18.15 10.24 -3.38
CA ALA A 89 -18.49 8.85 -3.16
C ALA A 89 -17.52 8.18 -2.15
N ALA A 90 -16.22 8.46 -2.27
CA ALA A 90 -15.21 7.90 -1.36
C ALA A 90 -15.29 8.46 0.06
N VAL A 91 -15.49 9.77 0.22
CA VAL A 91 -15.70 10.42 1.52
C VAL A 91 -16.93 9.86 2.21
N ASP A 92 -18.06 9.83 1.49
CA ASP A 92 -19.33 9.35 2.02
C ASP A 92 -19.21 7.90 2.46
N GLU A 93 -18.62 7.04 1.65
CA GLU A 93 -18.44 5.63 1.99
C GLU A 93 -17.54 5.43 3.23
N ILE A 94 -16.46 6.19 3.36
CA ILE A 94 -15.57 6.11 4.53
C ILE A 94 -16.30 6.53 5.80
N ILE A 95 -17.03 7.65 5.76
CA ILE A 95 -17.77 8.15 6.93
C ILE A 95 -18.91 7.21 7.31
N LEU A 96 -19.69 6.74 6.35
CA LEU A 96 -20.83 5.84 6.59
C LEU A 96 -20.41 4.47 7.11
N ARG A 97 -19.18 4.01 6.80
CA ARG A 97 -18.60 2.77 7.37
C ARG A 97 -17.84 2.98 8.68
N SER A 98 -17.59 4.22 9.08
CA SER A 98 -16.88 4.54 10.31
C SER A 98 -17.78 4.45 11.55
N SER A 99 -17.18 4.55 12.74
CA SER A 99 -17.87 4.73 14.02
C SER A 99 -17.81 6.18 14.52
N PHE A 100 -17.60 7.16 13.63
CA PHE A 100 -17.52 8.58 14.00
C PHE A 100 -18.89 9.14 14.42
N SER A 101 -18.89 10.14 15.31
CA SER A 101 -20.11 10.85 15.75
C SER A 101 -20.88 11.49 14.60
N ILE A 102 -20.16 12.00 13.59
CA ILE A 102 -20.73 12.64 12.41
C ILE A 102 -21.61 11.70 11.57
N ARG A 103 -21.44 10.38 11.69
CA ARG A 103 -22.06 9.39 10.81
C ARG A 103 -23.58 9.57 10.70
N ASP A 104 -24.29 9.71 11.82
CA ASP A 104 -25.75 9.78 11.84
C ASP A 104 -26.28 11.06 11.18
N ALA A 105 -25.55 12.16 11.32
CA ALA A 105 -25.85 13.41 10.63
C ALA A 105 -25.52 13.31 9.13
N TRP A 106 -24.42 12.63 8.79
CA TRP A 106 -23.96 12.45 7.43
C TRP A 106 -24.87 11.53 6.61
N GLU A 107 -25.42 10.48 7.22
CA GLU A 107 -26.37 9.55 6.58
C GLU A 107 -27.62 10.27 6.07
N ARG A 108 -28.10 11.29 6.80
CA ARG A 108 -29.27 12.08 6.41
C ARG A 108 -28.99 12.98 5.21
N ARG A 109 -27.75 13.43 5.05
CA ARG A 109 -27.36 14.41 4.01
C ARG A 109 -25.92 14.22 3.56
N PRO A 110 -25.61 13.12 2.85
CA PRO A 110 -24.25 12.84 2.35
C PRO A 110 -23.87 13.80 1.21
N LEU A 111 -22.58 13.92 0.91
CA LEU A 111 -22.09 14.85 -0.12
C LEU A 111 -22.59 14.49 -1.52
N GLN A 112 -22.68 13.20 -1.84
CA GLN A 112 -23.26 12.70 -3.10
C GLN A 112 -24.69 13.22 -3.33
N LEU A 113 -25.51 13.26 -2.28
CA LEU A 113 -26.88 13.74 -2.36
C LEU A 113 -26.91 15.27 -2.44
N LEU A 114 -26.05 15.93 -1.65
CA LEU A 114 -26.00 17.39 -1.59
C LEU A 114 -25.52 18.02 -2.91
N LEU A 115 -24.51 17.44 -3.55
CA LEU A 115 -23.85 18.01 -4.73
C LEU A 115 -24.37 17.42 -6.05
N PHE A 116 -24.75 16.15 -6.07
CA PHE A 116 -25.12 15.45 -7.29
C PHE A 116 -26.56 14.92 -7.30
N GLY A 117 -27.29 15.01 -6.18
CA GLY A 117 -28.63 14.46 -6.07
C GLY A 117 -28.67 12.93 -6.23
N ASP A 118 -27.53 12.26 -6.08
CA ASP A 118 -27.39 10.82 -6.31
C ASP A 118 -27.34 10.07 -4.97
N GLN A 119 -28.05 8.94 -4.89
CA GLN A 119 -28.08 8.04 -3.73
C GLN A 119 -27.41 6.70 -4.01
N LEU A 120 -27.06 6.42 -5.28
CA LEU A 120 -26.49 5.15 -5.74
C LEU A 120 -25.03 5.32 -6.17
N ALA A 121 -24.26 6.18 -5.49
CA ALA A 121 -22.89 6.45 -5.93
C ALA A 121 -21.97 5.22 -5.86
N GLY A 122 -22.26 4.24 -5.00
CA GLY A 122 -21.54 2.96 -4.95
C GLY A 122 -21.58 2.17 -6.26
N GLU A 123 -22.64 2.33 -7.07
CA GLU A 123 -22.77 1.70 -8.39
C GLU A 123 -22.37 2.65 -9.51
N ASN A 124 -22.90 3.87 -9.46
CA ASN A 124 -22.69 4.90 -10.47
C ASN A 124 -21.22 5.35 -10.58
N PHE A 125 -20.42 5.20 -9.51
CA PHE A 125 -18.97 5.35 -9.57
C PHE A 125 -18.36 4.47 -10.66
N PHE A 126 -18.70 3.18 -10.67
CA PHE A 126 -18.12 2.24 -11.65
C PHE A 126 -18.67 2.45 -13.06
N ASN A 127 -19.94 2.85 -13.18
CA ASN A 127 -20.52 3.22 -14.48
C ASN A 127 -19.78 4.42 -15.10
N ARG A 128 -19.48 5.45 -14.29
CA ARG A 128 -18.69 6.62 -14.73
C ARG A 128 -17.24 6.22 -15.05
N LEU A 129 -16.63 5.38 -14.22
CA LEU A 129 -15.28 4.86 -14.47
C LEU A 129 -15.19 4.14 -15.82
N GLU A 130 -16.15 3.25 -16.12
CA GLU A 130 -16.18 2.53 -17.39
C GLU A 130 -16.37 3.47 -18.59
N GLN A 131 -17.21 4.50 -18.47
CA GLN A 131 -17.38 5.53 -19.50
C GLN A 131 -16.08 6.31 -19.75
N LEU A 132 -15.36 6.70 -18.70
CA LEU A 132 -14.08 7.40 -18.84
C LEU A 132 -13.01 6.49 -19.47
N ARG A 133 -12.96 5.22 -19.07
CA ARG A 133 -12.04 4.22 -19.66
C ARG A 133 -12.30 4.02 -21.15
N ALA A 134 -13.56 3.98 -21.56
CA ALA A 134 -13.94 3.85 -22.98
C ALA A 134 -13.47 5.03 -23.83
N ARG A 135 -13.39 6.23 -23.26
CA ARG A 135 -12.89 7.44 -23.94
C ARG A 135 -11.35 7.57 -23.89
N GLY A 136 -10.67 6.71 -23.15
CA GLY A 136 -9.21 6.55 -23.17
C GLY A 136 -8.43 7.75 -22.63
N SER A 137 -7.32 8.08 -23.31
CA SER A 137 -6.33 9.06 -22.84
C SER A 137 -6.84 10.50 -22.72
N ALA A 138 -7.97 10.84 -23.35
CA ALA A 138 -8.58 12.16 -23.25
C ALA A 138 -9.01 12.52 -21.81
N HIS A 139 -9.34 11.52 -21.00
CA HIS A 139 -9.84 11.68 -19.63
C HIS A 139 -8.87 11.10 -18.58
N LEU A 140 -7.58 11.07 -18.91
CA LEU A 140 -6.54 10.47 -18.07
C LEU A 140 -6.52 11.07 -16.65
N GLN A 141 -6.70 12.37 -16.52
CA GLN A 141 -6.64 13.04 -15.21
C GLN A 141 -7.81 12.63 -14.29
N ALA A 142 -9.00 12.43 -14.85
CA ALA A 142 -10.12 11.89 -14.07
C ALA A 142 -9.87 10.43 -13.69
N LEU A 143 -9.36 9.60 -14.61
CA LEU A 143 -9.03 8.20 -14.32
C LEU A 143 -8.03 8.07 -13.16
N GLU A 144 -7.05 8.96 -13.06
CA GLU A 144 -6.11 9.01 -11.93
C GLU A 144 -6.81 9.27 -10.59
N VAL A 145 -7.77 10.20 -10.55
CA VAL A 145 -8.56 10.50 -9.35
C VAL A 145 -9.39 9.29 -8.94
N PHE A 146 -10.06 8.62 -9.89
CA PHE A 146 -10.81 7.39 -9.62
C PHE A 146 -9.90 6.28 -9.08
N HIS A 147 -8.73 6.09 -9.71
CA HIS A 147 -7.76 5.11 -9.24
C HIS A 147 -7.27 5.43 -7.82
N MET A 148 -7.02 6.69 -7.51
CA MET A 148 -6.64 7.11 -6.16
C MET A 148 -7.75 6.82 -5.13
N CYS A 149 -9.02 7.05 -5.46
CA CYS A 149 -10.14 6.66 -4.59
C CYS A 149 -10.17 5.14 -4.32
N LEU A 150 -9.92 4.30 -5.34
CA LEU A 150 -9.83 2.84 -5.18
C LEU A 150 -8.66 2.43 -4.27
N LEU A 151 -7.48 3.03 -4.47
CA LEU A 151 -6.30 2.77 -3.63
C LEU A 151 -6.52 3.20 -2.17
N LEU A 152 -7.31 4.26 -1.95
CA LEU A 152 -7.72 4.69 -0.62
C LEU A 152 -8.78 3.78 0.00
N GLY A 153 -9.32 2.80 -0.73
CA GLY A 153 -10.19 1.75 -0.21
C GLY A 153 -11.68 1.97 -0.48
N PHE A 154 -12.02 2.77 -1.49
CA PHE A 154 -13.38 2.79 -2.02
C PHE A 154 -13.73 1.42 -2.63
N GLN A 155 -14.91 0.90 -2.28
CA GLN A 155 -15.38 -0.43 -2.70
C GLN A 155 -16.69 -0.35 -3.49
N GLY A 156 -17.63 0.51 -3.10
CA GLY A 156 -18.96 0.63 -3.71
C GLY A 156 -19.67 -0.72 -3.82
N ARG A 157 -20.20 -1.03 -5.01
CA ARG A 157 -20.90 -2.30 -5.29
C ARG A 157 -20.06 -3.57 -5.00
N TYR A 158 -18.73 -3.47 -5.01
CA TYR A 158 -17.84 -4.61 -4.76
C TYR A 158 -17.78 -5.08 -3.31
N ILE A 159 -18.41 -4.36 -2.37
CA ILE A 159 -18.62 -4.87 -1.01
C ILE A 159 -19.37 -6.22 -1.05
N ILE A 160 -20.32 -6.36 -1.97
CA ILE A 160 -21.16 -7.55 -2.13
C ILE A 160 -20.56 -8.51 -3.17
N GLU A 161 -20.01 -7.99 -4.27
CA GLU A 161 -19.51 -8.82 -5.38
C GLU A 161 -18.15 -9.49 -5.12
N GLY A 162 -17.39 -9.02 -4.13
CA GLY A 162 -16.12 -9.59 -3.68
C GLY A 162 -14.91 -8.70 -3.93
N THR A 163 -14.01 -8.64 -2.93
CA THR A 163 -12.80 -7.80 -2.92
C THR A 163 -11.77 -8.20 -3.97
N GLU A 164 -11.74 -9.46 -4.41
CA GLU A 164 -10.80 -9.93 -5.44
C GLU A 164 -11.04 -9.26 -6.79
N LYS A 165 -12.30 -9.11 -7.19
CA LYS A 165 -12.67 -8.41 -8.44
C LYS A 165 -12.27 -6.94 -8.39
N LEU A 166 -12.48 -6.30 -7.23
CA LEU A 166 -12.08 -4.91 -7.00
C LEU A 166 -10.57 -4.74 -7.11
N ASN A 167 -9.79 -5.63 -6.50
CA ASN A 167 -8.33 -5.61 -6.56
C ASN A 167 -7.83 -5.79 -8.00
N TYR A 168 -8.42 -6.75 -8.74
CA TYR A 168 -8.12 -6.96 -10.15
C TYR A 168 -8.44 -5.70 -10.99
N LEU A 169 -9.62 -5.12 -10.81
CA LEU A 169 -10.02 -3.88 -11.49
C LEU A 169 -9.06 -2.73 -11.16
N THR A 170 -8.68 -2.57 -9.90
CA THR A 170 -7.78 -1.51 -9.44
C THR A 170 -6.39 -1.66 -10.05
N SER A 171 -5.84 -2.88 -10.07
CA SER A 171 -4.55 -3.16 -10.72
C SER A 171 -4.61 -2.87 -12.22
N ARG A 172 -5.65 -3.38 -12.90
CA ARG A 172 -5.82 -3.20 -14.35
C ARG A 172 -5.99 -1.73 -14.73
N LEU A 173 -6.74 -0.97 -13.95
CA LEU A 173 -6.87 0.47 -14.14
C LEU A 173 -5.52 1.19 -13.98
N GLY A 174 -4.70 0.78 -13.00
CA GLY A 174 -3.35 1.31 -12.81
C GLY A 174 -2.45 1.05 -14.02
N ASP A 175 -2.49 -0.16 -14.58
CA ASP A 175 -1.75 -0.53 -15.79
C ASP A 175 -2.22 0.28 -17.02
N GLU A 176 -3.52 0.45 -17.19
CA GLU A 176 -4.12 1.27 -18.25
C GLU A 176 -3.68 2.74 -18.14
N ILE A 177 -3.72 3.32 -16.95
CA ILE A 177 -3.23 4.70 -16.70
C ILE A 177 -1.75 4.82 -17.00
N ALA A 178 -0.93 3.85 -16.56
CA ALA A 178 0.50 3.83 -16.82
C ALA A 178 0.81 3.73 -18.33
N HIS A 179 0.03 2.93 -19.06
CA HIS A 179 0.14 2.81 -20.50
C HIS A 179 -0.25 4.12 -21.20
N MET A 180 -1.36 4.75 -20.81
CA MET A 180 -1.84 6.02 -21.38
C MET A 180 -0.90 7.20 -21.11
N LYS A 181 -0.23 7.23 -19.95
CA LYS A 181 0.83 8.22 -19.66
C LYS A 181 2.01 8.12 -20.63
N GLY A 182 2.15 6.98 -21.32
CA GLY A 182 3.33 6.63 -22.08
C GLY A 182 4.55 6.46 -21.17
N LYS A 183 5.67 6.02 -21.77
CA LYS A 183 6.99 6.18 -21.16
C LYS A 183 7.28 7.69 -21.09
N ARG A 184 6.79 8.37 -20.06
CA ARG A 184 7.37 9.65 -19.64
C ARG A 184 8.85 9.38 -19.47
N GLY A 185 9.66 9.95 -20.37
CA GLY A 185 11.10 9.70 -20.42
C GLY A 185 11.65 9.75 -19.01
N GLY A 186 12.09 8.58 -18.52
CA GLY A 186 12.64 8.50 -17.18
C GLY A 186 13.82 9.46 -17.12
N PHE A 187 13.87 10.29 -16.08
CA PHE A 187 15.07 11.06 -15.74
C PHE A 187 16.29 10.15 -15.49
N ALA A 188 16.11 8.83 -15.49
CA ALA A 188 17.16 7.82 -15.56
C ALA A 188 16.78 6.74 -16.61
N PRO A 189 17.52 6.63 -17.73
CA PRO A 189 17.35 5.57 -18.75
C PRO A 189 17.51 4.14 -18.21
N HIS A 190 18.05 3.98 -17.00
CA HIS A 190 18.29 2.70 -16.32
C HIS A 190 17.46 2.52 -15.04
N ALA A 191 16.42 3.34 -14.84
CA ALA A 191 15.40 3.05 -13.83
C ALA A 191 14.44 1.95 -14.33
N GLU A 192 14.99 0.78 -14.69
CA GLU A 192 14.22 -0.44 -14.55
C GLU A 192 13.83 -0.53 -13.09
N ARG A 193 12.53 -0.55 -12.80
CA ARG A 193 12.04 -0.77 -11.44
C ARG A 193 12.65 -2.08 -10.94
N PRO A 194 13.47 -2.09 -9.87
CA PRO A 194 13.60 -3.31 -9.10
C PRO A 194 12.27 -3.48 -8.36
N ASP A 195 11.68 -4.65 -8.55
CA ASP A 195 10.80 -5.30 -7.59
C ASP A 195 9.38 -4.76 -7.40
N GLN A 196 8.49 -5.27 -8.25
CA GLN A 196 7.14 -5.69 -7.83
C GLN A 196 7.17 -6.92 -6.88
N ILE A 197 8.11 -6.96 -5.92
CA ILE A 197 8.21 -8.06 -4.93
C ILE A 197 7.43 -7.72 -3.64
N ALA A 198 6.99 -6.48 -3.45
CA ALA A 198 6.25 -6.10 -2.24
C ALA A 198 4.87 -6.79 -2.11
N HIS A 199 4.28 -7.29 -3.21
CA HIS A 199 3.01 -8.05 -3.16
C HIS A 199 3.15 -9.56 -3.38
N LYS A 200 4.37 -10.09 -3.56
CA LYS A 200 4.64 -11.54 -3.67
C LYS A 200 5.17 -12.17 -2.38
N LEU A 201 5.29 -11.41 -1.27
CA LEU A 201 5.83 -11.92 -0.02
C LEU A 201 4.77 -12.48 0.97
N ARG A 202 3.48 -12.52 0.59
CA ARG A 202 2.42 -13.07 1.45
C ARG A 202 1.69 -14.31 0.92
N SER A 203 2.09 -14.86 -0.20
CA SER A 203 1.48 -16.08 -0.75
C SER A 203 2.54 -16.93 -1.44
N ASP A 204 2.99 -17.95 -0.70
CA ASP A 204 3.67 -19.19 -1.13
C ASP A 204 4.80 -19.54 -0.15
N LEU A 205 4.48 -19.66 1.14
CA LEU A 205 5.26 -20.59 1.97
C LEU A 205 4.69 -21.98 1.66
N PRO A 206 5.35 -22.79 0.81
CA PRO A 206 4.83 -24.11 0.45
C PRO A 206 4.65 -24.93 1.73
N LEU A 207 3.50 -25.60 1.84
CA LEU A 207 3.13 -26.40 3.03
C LEU A 207 4.24 -27.38 3.45
N TRP A 208 5.08 -27.81 2.51
CA TRP A 208 6.22 -28.68 2.79
C TRP A 208 7.29 -28.05 3.71
N VAL A 209 7.48 -26.73 3.66
CA VAL A 209 8.40 -26.01 4.56
C VAL A 209 7.86 -26.00 5.99
N LEU A 210 6.54 -25.86 6.16
CA LEU A 210 5.93 -25.95 7.48
C LEU A 210 6.06 -27.38 8.05
N CYS A 211 5.86 -28.41 7.20
CA CYS A 211 6.08 -29.81 7.55
C CYS A 211 7.53 -30.10 7.94
N SER A 212 8.51 -29.54 7.23
CA SER A 212 9.93 -29.79 7.51
C SER A 212 10.37 -29.15 8.84
N VAL A 213 9.92 -27.94 9.14
CA VAL A 213 10.19 -27.28 10.42
C VAL A 213 9.54 -28.03 11.58
N PHE A 214 8.29 -28.47 11.42
CA PHE A 214 7.61 -29.27 12.44
C PHE A 214 8.32 -30.61 12.69
N ALA A 215 8.72 -31.31 11.62
CA ALA A 215 9.49 -32.54 11.72
C ALA A 215 10.83 -32.34 12.43
N LEU A 216 11.55 -31.24 12.13
CA LEU A 216 12.81 -30.89 12.78
C LEU A 216 12.62 -30.70 14.31
N ILE A 217 11.59 -29.96 14.71
CA ILE A 217 11.27 -29.74 16.13
C ILE A 217 10.96 -31.07 16.83
N CYS A 218 10.17 -31.94 16.20
CA CYS A 218 9.86 -33.28 16.74
C CYS A 218 11.11 -34.14 16.91
N VAL A 219 12.04 -34.14 15.94
CA VAL A 219 13.30 -34.89 16.02
C VAL A 219 14.19 -34.36 17.14
N LEU A 220 14.32 -33.04 17.27
CA LEU A 220 15.09 -32.42 18.35
C LEU A 220 14.48 -32.75 19.72
N GLY A 221 13.16 -32.67 19.85
CA GLY A 221 12.43 -33.06 21.05
C GLY A 221 12.67 -34.54 21.40
N TYR A 222 12.56 -35.44 20.41
CA TYR A 222 12.81 -36.87 20.60
C TYR A 222 14.25 -37.17 21.04
N ILE A 223 15.25 -36.53 20.42
CA ILE A 223 16.66 -36.68 20.80
C ILE A 223 16.88 -36.20 22.23
N GLY A 224 16.35 -35.02 22.59
CA GLY A 224 16.46 -34.47 23.94
C GLY A 224 15.80 -35.39 24.99
N LEU A 225 14.62 -35.93 24.69
CA LEU A 225 13.95 -36.89 25.57
C LEU A 225 14.78 -38.17 25.69
N ARG A 226 15.30 -38.70 24.58
CA ARG A 226 16.11 -39.94 24.56
C ARG A 226 17.39 -39.79 25.38
N THR A 227 18.10 -38.66 25.29
CA THR A 227 19.33 -38.43 26.06
C THR A 227 19.02 -38.16 27.54
N SER A 228 17.91 -37.50 27.84
CA SER A 228 17.44 -37.32 29.23
C SER A 228 17.06 -38.66 29.87
N LEU A 229 16.34 -39.52 29.15
CA LEU A 229 16.02 -40.86 29.62
C LEU A 229 17.27 -41.74 29.72
N SER A 230 18.18 -41.72 28.74
CA SER A 230 19.40 -42.55 28.80
C SER A 230 20.35 -42.14 29.93
N SER A 231 20.48 -40.84 30.19
CA SER A 231 21.28 -40.34 31.32
C SER A 231 20.64 -40.65 32.67
N THR A 232 19.31 -40.65 32.76
CA THR A 232 18.58 -41.06 33.97
C THR A 232 18.70 -42.57 34.20
N THR A 233 18.58 -43.38 33.14
CA THR A 233 18.75 -44.83 33.17
C THR A 233 20.19 -45.23 33.54
N GLY A 234 21.20 -44.54 32.99
CA GLY A 234 22.60 -44.79 33.33
C GLY A 234 22.94 -44.50 34.79
N LYS A 235 22.36 -43.45 35.38
CA LYS A 235 22.55 -43.11 36.80
C LYS A 235 21.85 -44.10 37.74
N GLY A 236 20.68 -44.64 37.34
CA GLY A 236 19.97 -45.65 38.12
C GLY A 236 20.61 -47.03 38.08
N ILE A 237 21.12 -47.47 36.93
CA ILE A 237 21.71 -48.82 36.76
C ILE A 237 23.13 -48.90 37.35
N ASN A 238 23.93 -47.82 37.29
CA ASN A 238 25.27 -47.81 37.90
C ASN A 238 25.27 -47.98 39.43
N ALA A 239 24.16 -47.64 40.11
CA ALA A 239 24.02 -47.87 41.55
C ALA A 239 23.85 -49.37 41.90
N TYR A 240 23.38 -50.20 40.95
CA TYR A 240 23.18 -51.64 41.16
C TYR A 240 24.33 -52.50 40.60
N SER A 241 25.09 -52.00 39.62
CA SER A 241 26.22 -52.73 39.02
C SER A 241 27.41 -52.90 39.98
N ASP A 242 27.60 -52.00 40.94
CA ASP A 242 28.69 -52.11 41.92
C ASP A 242 28.41 -53.13 43.05
N VAL A 243 27.13 -53.53 43.22
CA VAL A 243 26.71 -54.49 44.25
C VAL A 243 26.77 -55.94 43.75
N VAL A 244 26.68 -56.16 42.43
CA VAL A 244 26.72 -57.50 41.81
C VAL A 244 28.10 -57.75 41.17
N LYS A 245 29.15 -57.80 41.99
CA LYS A 245 30.42 -58.45 41.59
C LYS A 245 30.23 -59.96 41.72
N LEU A 246 30.02 -60.65 40.60
CA LEU A 246 30.07 -62.12 40.57
C LEU A 246 31.47 -62.58 41.00
N ALA A 247 31.54 -63.54 41.91
CA ALA A 247 32.78 -64.12 42.41
C ALA A 247 33.67 -64.62 41.24
N PRO A 248 35.01 -64.48 41.34
CA PRO A 248 35.91 -64.85 40.26
C PRO A 248 35.74 -66.32 39.90
N ARG A 249 35.49 -66.58 38.61
CA ARG A 249 35.32 -67.91 38.03
C ARG A 249 36.59 -68.74 38.33
N ALA A 250 36.44 -69.79 39.11
CA ALA A 250 37.54 -70.69 39.46
C ALA A 250 38.17 -71.27 38.18
N ALA A 251 39.49 -71.10 38.04
CA ALA A 251 40.27 -71.62 36.93
C ALA A 251 40.35 -73.14 37.04
N ASN A 252 39.82 -73.86 36.05
CA ASN A 252 40.03 -75.30 35.92
C ASN A 252 41.41 -75.54 35.30
N LEU A 253 42.36 -76.00 36.12
CA LEU A 253 43.67 -76.49 35.69
C LEU A 253 43.56 -77.98 35.38
N THR A 254 43.50 -78.33 34.09
CA THR A 254 43.60 -79.71 33.64
C THR A 254 45.08 -80.11 33.61
N ILE A 255 45.53 -80.80 34.65
CA ILE A 255 46.89 -81.35 34.72
C ILE A 255 46.91 -82.65 33.92
N THR A 256 47.59 -82.64 32.77
CA THR A 256 47.89 -83.86 32.01
C THR A 256 49.20 -84.45 32.54
N LEU A 257 49.12 -85.64 33.13
CA LEU A 257 50.29 -86.44 33.51
C LEU A 257 50.83 -87.20 32.27
N PRO A 258 52.15 -87.45 32.22
CA PRO A 258 52.87 -87.95 31.04
C PRO A 258 52.57 -89.41 30.68
#